data_AF-A0A934H6N9-F1
#
_entry.id   AF-A0A934H6N9-F1
#
_cell.length_a   1.000
_cell.length_b   1.000
_cell.length_c   1.000
_cell.angle_alpha   90.00
_cell.angle_beta   90.00
_cell.angle_gamma   90.00
#
_symmetry.space_group_name_H-M   'P 1'
#
loop_
_entity.id
_entity.type
_entity.pdbx_description
1 polymer ?
#
loop_
_entity_poly.entity_id
_entity_poly.type
_entity_poly.pdbx_seq_one_letter_code
_entity_poly.pdbx_strand_id
1 'polypeptide(L)'
;MDHQFARLLILLTLLLCITCGVLGMLVMSARTETTDPSETAVTMEVARDSITAGVILVGEAGEYGWGDVTSSGTGYAETTINSSRVIVYDRLNSTDHPGVTLESVVGGMVERGAQTIFIAPDYQAGAEISQIDQQFPDTVIIT
;
A
#
# COMPACT_ATOMS: atom_id res chain seq x y z
N MET A 1 -51.36 25.46 -23.43
CA MET A 1 -50.64 24.32 -22.84
C MET A 1 -51.57 23.70 -21.82
N ASP A 2 -52.30 22.68 -22.25
CA ASP A 2 -53.46 22.19 -21.53
C ASP A 2 -53.05 21.36 -20.31
N HIS A 3 -53.78 21.50 -19.20
CA HIS A 3 -53.54 20.75 -17.96
C HIS A 3 -53.51 19.21 -18.17
N GLN A 4 -54.11 18.73 -19.27
CA GLN A 4 -54.08 17.33 -19.68
C GLN A 4 -52.67 16.88 -20.14
N PHE A 5 -51.93 17.74 -20.85
CA PHE A 5 -50.55 17.46 -21.26
C PHE A 5 -49.59 17.44 -20.07
N ALA A 6 -49.78 18.35 -19.10
CA ALA A 6 -48.97 18.37 -17.88
C ALA A 6 -49.20 17.11 -17.01
N ARG A 7 -50.45 16.65 -16.89
CA ARG A 7 -50.79 15.41 -16.17
C ARG A 7 -50.25 14.15 -16.87
N LEU A 8 -50.29 14.12 -18.20
CA LEU A 8 -49.73 13.01 -18.99
C LEU A 8 -48.20 12.92 -18.84
N LEU A 9 -47.50 14.05 -18.81
CA LEU A 9 -46.05 14.10 -18.66
C LEU A 9 -45.58 13.65 -17.26
N ILE A 10 -46.35 14.00 -16.21
CA ILE A 10 -46.10 13.59 -14.83
C ILE A 10 -46.37 12.09 -14.63
N LEU A 11 -47.44 11.55 -15.24
CA LEU A 11 -47.73 10.13 -15.21
C LEU A 11 -46.67 9.29 -15.95
N LEU A 12 -46.18 9.78 -17.09
CA LEU A 12 -45.11 9.11 -17.87
C LEU A 12 -43.78 9.06 -17.10
N THR A 13 -43.42 10.14 -16.40
CA THR A 13 -42.19 10.20 -15.59
C THR A 13 -42.27 9.34 -14.33
N LEU A 14 -43.43 9.28 -13.67
CA LEU A 14 -43.68 8.33 -12.58
C LEU A 14 -43.60 6.87 -13.05
N LEU A 15 -44.17 6.54 -14.21
CA LEU A 15 -44.12 5.20 -14.79
C LEU A 15 -42.68 4.78 -15.13
N LEU A 16 -41.86 5.70 -15.66
CA LEU A 16 -40.44 5.48 -15.98
C LEU A 16 -39.57 5.30 -14.72
N CYS A 17 -39.86 6.03 -13.63
CA CYS A 17 -39.16 5.85 -12.36
C CYS A 17 -39.48 4.51 -11.70
N ILE A 18 -40.73 4.03 -11.80
CA ILE A 18 -41.15 2.74 -11.23
C ILE A 18 -40.52 1.58 -12.01
N THR A 19 -40.44 1.65 -13.34
CA THR A 19 -39.79 0.59 -14.14
C THR A 19 -38.26 0.54 -13.94
N CYS A 20 -37.61 1.68 -13.69
CA CYS A 20 -36.19 1.74 -13.37
C CYS A 20 -35.89 1.14 -11.97
N GLY A 21 -36.77 1.36 -10.99
CA GLY A 21 -36.62 0.80 -9.64
C GLY A 21 -36.85 -0.72 -9.56
N VAL A 22 -37.78 -1.26 -10.37
CA VAL A 22 -38.07 -2.71 -10.35
C VAL A 22 -37.00 -3.53 -11.07
N LEU A 23 -36.27 -2.96 -12.05
CA LEU A 23 -35.12 -3.62 -12.67
C LEU A 23 -33.94 -3.77 -11.69
N GLY A 24 -33.77 -2.84 -10.75
CA GLY A 24 -32.75 -2.91 -9.70
C GLY A 24 -33.06 -3.95 -8.60
N MET A 25 -34.33 -4.23 -8.32
CA MET A 25 -34.72 -5.16 -7.25
C MET A 25 -34.70 -6.64 -7.65
N LEU A 26 -34.72 -6.99 -8.95
CA LEU A 26 -34.73 -8.40 -9.36
C LEU A 26 -33.36 -9.09 -9.33
N VAL A 27 -32.25 -8.33 -9.33
CA VAL A 27 -30.89 -8.92 -9.31
C VAL A 27 -30.44 -9.31 -7.88
N MET A 28 -31.20 -8.93 -6.85
CA MET A 28 -30.81 -9.13 -5.44
C MET A 28 -31.40 -10.39 -4.77
N SER A 29 -32.09 -11.28 -5.50
CA SER A 29 -32.83 -12.39 -4.89
C SER A 29 -32.59 -13.76 -5.55
N ALA A 30 -31.34 -14.23 -5.55
CA ALA A 30 -31.07 -15.65 -5.73
C ALA A 30 -29.85 -16.12 -4.92
N ARG A 31 -30.18 -16.75 -3.79
CA ARG A 31 -29.47 -17.83 -3.07
C ARG A 31 -29.09 -17.49 -1.63
N THR A 32 -30.08 -17.60 -0.76
CA THR A 32 -29.89 -18.23 0.54
C THR A 32 -30.13 -19.73 0.35
N GLU A 33 -29.08 -20.56 0.50
CA GLU A 33 -29.23 -21.97 0.87
C GLU A 33 -28.34 -22.25 2.07
N THR A 34 -28.97 -22.90 3.03
CA THR A 34 -28.55 -23.25 4.37
C THR A 34 -27.51 -24.37 4.37
N THR A 35 -26.68 -24.34 5.43
CA THR A 35 -26.06 -25.49 6.14
C THR A 35 -24.65 -25.89 5.71
N ASP A 36 -23.67 -25.38 6.46
CA ASP A 36 -22.73 -26.27 7.18
C ASP A 36 -22.20 -25.57 8.45
N PRO A 37 -22.52 -26.04 9.68
CA PRO A 37 -21.80 -25.62 10.88
C PRO A 37 -20.62 -26.57 11.12
N SER A 38 -19.76 -26.77 10.12
CA SER A 38 -18.55 -27.58 10.26
C SER A 38 -17.48 -27.16 9.26
N GLU A 39 -17.27 -25.87 9.12
CA GLU A 39 -15.94 -25.39 8.78
C GLU A 39 -15.66 -24.21 9.70
N THR A 40 -14.90 -24.49 10.76
CA THR A 40 -14.03 -23.48 11.35
C THR A 40 -13.01 -23.15 10.27
N ALA A 41 -13.45 -22.43 9.23
CA ALA A 41 -12.59 -21.54 8.51
C ALA A 41 -12.22 -20.51 9.56
N VAL A 42 -11.11 -20.77 10.25
CA VAL A 42 -10.29 -19.68 10.74
C VAL A 42 -9.94 -18.91 9.48
N THR A 43 -10.82 -18.00 9.06
CA THR A 43 -10.38 -16.80 8.38
C THR A 43 -9.49 -16.17 9.42
N MET A 44 -8.21 -16.55 9.37
CA MET A 44 -7.16 -15.61 9.66
C MET A 44 -7.44 -14.48 8.68
N GLU A 45 -8.29 -13.54 9.09
CA GLU A 45 -7.97 -12.16 8.89
C GLU A 45 -6.57 -12.09 9.48
N VAL A 46 -5.57 -12.26 8.62
CA VAL A 46 -4.26 -11.71 8.88
C VAL A 46 -4.64 -10.26 9.12
N ALA A 47 -4.75 -9.89 10.40
CA ALA A 47 -4.67 -8.52 10.79
C ALA A 47 -3.46 -8.07 10.00
N ARG A 48 -3.71 -7.24 8.97
CA ARG A 48 -2.64 -6.64 8.20
C ARG A 48 -2.05 -5.64 9.16
N ASP A 49 -1.32 -6.18 10.14
CA ASP A 49 -0.48 -5.44 11.05
C ASP A 49 0.25 -4.52 10.12
N SER A 50 0.05 -3.24 10.34
CA SER A 50 0.49 -2.21 9.42
C SER A 50 2.02 -2.25 9.40
N ILE A 51 2.60 -3.06 8.51
CA ILE A 51 4.04 -3.22 8.41
C ILE A 51 4.57 -1.87 7.92
N THR A 52 5.51 -1.32 8.67
CA THR A 52 6.28 -0.17 8.20
C THR A 52 7.55 -0.71 7.55
N ALA A 53 7.77 -0.32 6.30
CA ALA A 53 8.96 -0.67 5.56
C ALA A 53 9.88 0.55 5.44
N GLY A 54 11.19 0.33 5.49
CA GLY A 54 12.22 1.31 5.17
C GLY A 54 12.77 1.09 3.76
N VAL A 55 13.11 2.16 3.06
CA VAL A 55 13.84 2.12 1.79
C VAL A 55 14.98 3.11 1.84
N ILE A 56 16.20 2.64 1.62
CA ILE A 56 17.44 3.43 1.63
C ILE A 56 17.99 3.45 0.21
N LEU A 57 18.26 4.64 -0.31
CA LEU A 57 18.67 4.85 -1.69
C LEU A 57 20.05 5.49 -1.78
N VAL A 58 20.78 5.14 -2.84
CA VAL A 58 22.20 5.48 -3.03
C VAL A 58 22.44 5.98 -4.44
N GLY A 59 21.77 7.08 -4.81
CA GLY A 59 21.96 7.74 -6.10
C GLY A 59 21.37 9.15 -6.09
N GLU A 60 21.66 9.95 -7.11
CA GLU A 60 20.96 11.22 -7.28
C GLU A 60 19.51 10.99 -7.71
N ALA A 61 18.59 11.83 -7.25
CA ALA A 61 17.19 11.77 -7.67
C ALA A 61 17.08 11.99 -9.20
N GLY A 62 16.45 11.04 -9.91
CA GLY A 62 16.29 11.08 -11.37
C GLY A 62 17.33 10.31 -12.19
N GLU A 63 18.30 9.65 -11.56
CA GLU A 63 19.14 8.65 -12.21
C GLU A 63 18.33 7.37 -12.44
N TYR A 64 18.43 6.75 -13.63
CA TYR A 64 17.68 5.56 -14.11
C TYR A 64 17.90 4.25 -13.29
N GLY A 65 17.79 4.32 -11.97
CA GLY A 65 17.88 3.23 -11.01
C GLY A 65 16.77 3.32 -9.96
N TRP A 66 16.99 2.74 -8.77
CA TRP A 66 16.04 2.86 -7.65
C TRP A 66 15.77 4.33 -7.25
N GLY A 67 16.71 5.24 -7.55
CA GLY A 67 16.54 6.68 -7.40
C GLY A 67 15.47 7.31 -8.31
N ASP A 68 15.21 6.78 -9.51
CA ASP A 68 14.15 7.29 -10.41
C ASP A 68 12.76 6.86 -9.94
N VAL A 69 12.70 5.72 -9.24
CA VAL A 69 11.46 5.24 -8.62
C VAL A 69 10.93 6.37 -7.73
N THR A 70 11.77 7.10 -6.97
CA THR A 70 11.38 8.14 -6.01
C THR A 70 10.56 9.31 -6.54
N SER A 71 10.76 9.76 -7.78
CA SER A 71 9.98 10.86 -8.36
C SER A 71 8.48 10.50 -8.44
N SER A 72 8.18 9.20 -8.39
CA SER A 72 6.83 8.60 -8.30
C SER A 72 6.70 7.53 -7.18
N GLY A 73 7.67 7.42 -6.26
CA GLY A 73 8.16 6.11 -5.75
C GLY A 73 7.62 5.59 -4.45
N THR A 74 6.95 6.44 -3.67
CA THR A 74 6.06 5.92 -2.65
C THR A 74 4.92 5.13 -3.29
N GLY A 75 4.45 5.52 -4.49
CA GLY A 75 3.38 4.82 -5.19
C GLY A 75 3.70 3.35 -5.47
N TYR A 76 4.87 3.03 -6.03
CA TYR A 76 5.24 1.64 -6.35
C TYR A 76 5.59 0.81 -5.11
N ALA A 77 6.31 1.40 -4.14
CA ALA A 77 6.63 0.73 -2.88
C ALA A 77 5.37 0.46 -2.04
N GLU A 78 4.45 1.43 -1.91
CA GLU A 78 3.19 1.27 -1.19
C GLU A 78 2.20 0.31 -1.89
N THR A 79 2.22 0.23 -3.23
CA THR A 79 1.38 -0.74 -3.95
C THR A 79 1.97 -2.14 -4.03
N THR A 80 3.30 -2.28 -4.07
CA THR A 80 3.99 -3.56 -4.23
C THR A 80 4.33 -4.20 -2.89
N ILE A 81 4.85 -3.40 -1.95
CA ILE A 81 5.06 -3.80 -0.58
C ILE A 81 3.70 -3.61 0.08
N ASN A 82 3.07 -4.70 0.51
CA ASN A 82 1.82 -4.69 1.29
C ASN A 82 1.97 -4.00 2.67
N SER A 83 2.89 -3.05 2.81
CA SER A 83 3.14 -2.18 3.95
C SER A 83 2.12 -1.05 3.99
N SER A 84 1.65 -0.72 5.19
CA SER A 84 0.76 0.43 5.38
C SER A 84 1.51 1.77 5.46
N ARG A 85 2.84 1.73 5.52
CA ARG A 85 3.71 2.91 5.60
C ARG A 85 5.10 2.59 5.06
N VAL A 86 5.64 3.49 4.23
CA VAL A 86 7.02 3.41 3.74
C VAL A 86 7.81 4.63 4.25
N ILE A 87 9.00 4.37 4.81
CA ILE A 87 9.97 5.38 5.24
C ILE A 87 11.10 5.38 4.24
N VAL A 88 11.29 6.49 3.52
CA VAL A 88 12.37 6.62 2.54
C VAL A 88 13.50 7.47 3.14
N TYR A 89 14.73 6.99 3.01
CA TYR A 89 15.94 7.79 3.17
C TYR A 89 16.66 7.86 1.84
N ASP A 90 16.80 9.08 1.34
CA ASP A 90 17.41 9.34 0.04
C ASP A 90 18.89 9.72 0.20
N ARG A 91 19.70 9.38 -0.81
CA ARG A 91 21.11 9.79 -0.95
C ARG A 91 22.04 9.41 0.22
N LEU A 92 22.04 8.16 0.68
CA LEU A 92 22.99 7.70 1.73
C LEU A 92 24.48 7.71 1.30
N ASN A 93 24.80 8.10 0.06
CA ASN A 93 26.20 8.13 -0.37
C ASN A 93 27.06 9.07 0.52
N SER A 94 28.32 8.69 0.74
CA SER A 94 29.21 9.47 1.59
C SER A 94 29.64 10.81 0.97
N THR A 95 29.45 10.98 -0.34
CA THR A 95 29.78 12.19 -1.08
C THR A 95 28.81 13.32 -0.76
N ASP A 96 27.52 13.01 -0.67
CA ASP A 96 26.42 13.94 -0.42
C ASP A 96 26.24 14.18 1.08
N HIS A 97 26.39 13.13 1.89
CA HIS A 97 26.18 13.17 3.33
C HIS A 97 27.40 12.66 4.11
N PRO A 98 28.52 13.43 4.10
CA PRO A 98 29.71 13.06 4.83
C PRO A 98 29.43 12.99 6.34
N GLY A 99 29.61 11.81 6.92
CA GLY A 99 29.40 11.54 8.35
C GLY A 99 28.06 10.90 8.70
N VAL A 100 27.15 10.72 7.75
CA VAL A 100 25.98 9.86 7.94
C VAL A 100 26.39 8.41 7.66
N THR A 101 26.09 7.50 8.58
CA THR A 101 26.37 6.07 8.46
C THR A 101 25.11 5.29 8.16
N LEU A 102 25.22 4.14 7.50
CA LEU A 102 24.07 3.25 7.29
C LEU A 102 23.45 2.85 8.62
N GLU A 103 24.27 2.54 9.63
CA GLU A 103 23.82 2.24 11.00
C GLU A 103 22.90 3.34 11.56
N SER A 104 23.29 4.62 11.43
CA SER A 104 22.51 5.74 11.96
C SER A 104 21.15 5.89 11.27
N VAL A 105 21.11 5.63 9.95
CA VAL A 105 19.86 5.67 9.18
C VAL A 105 18.96 4.50 9.52
N VAL A 106 19.51 3.29 9.59
CA VAL A 106 18.77 2.09 9.98
C VAL A 106 18.20 2.26 11.38
N GLY A 107 18.98 2.72 12.35
CA GLY A 107 18.51 3.00 13.71
C GLY A 107 17.31 3.95 13.72
N GLY A 108 17.39 5.06 12.98
CA GLY A 108 16.28 5.99 12.85
C GLY A 108 15.04 5.40 12.18
N MET A 109 15.18 4.47 11.24
CA MET A 109 14.04 3.76 10.63
C MET A 109 13.40 2.76 11.60
N VAL A 110 14.22 2.01 12.34
CA VAL A 110 13.76 1.05 13.36
C VAL A 110 13.01 1.76 14.48
N GLU A 111 13.52 2.90 14.97
CA GLU A 111 12.83 3.75 15.95
C GLU A 111 11.46 4.22 15.48
N ARG A 112 11.28 4.37 14.16
CA ARG A 112 10.03 4.74 13.52
C ARG A 112 9.16 3.53 13.15
N GLY A 113 9.55 2.34 13.59
CA GLY A 113 8.80 1.09 13.47
C GLY A 113 9.06 0.29 12.20
N ALA A 114 10.11 0.59 11.44
CA ALA A 114 10.47 -0.22 10.28
C ALA A 114 10.84 -1.65 10.70
N GLN A 115 10.14 -2.64 10.15
CA GLN A 115 10.38 -4.07 10.42
C GLN A 115 11.17 -4.72 9.27
N THR A 116 11.16 -4.10 8.10
CA THR A 116 11.89 -4.53 6.91
C THR A 116 12.49 -3.31 6.26
N ILE A 117 13.77 -3.35 5.94
CA ILE A 117 14.50 -2.25 5.30
C ILE A 117 15.14 -2.77 4.03
N PHE A 118 14.79 -2.14 2.92
CA PHE A 118 15.40 -2.35 1.62
C PHE A 118 16.51 -1.32 1.43
N ILE A 119 17.70 -1.78 1.14
CA ILE A 119 18.84 -0.96 0.78
C ILE A 119 19.06 -1.14 -0.71
N ALA A 120 19.23 -0.04 -1.43
CA ALA A 120 19.46 -0.09 -2.86
C ALA A 120 20.76 -0.88 -3.17
N PRO A 121 20.76 -1.72 -4.22
CA PRO A 121 21.84 -2.66 -4.51
C PRO A 121 23.15 -2.00 -4.94
N ASP A 122 23.11 -0.72 -5.27
CA ASP A 122 24.26 0.14 -5.54
C ASP A 122 25.00 0.58 -4.26
N TYR A 123 24.40 0.41 -3.07
CA TYR A 123 25.09 0.59 -1.80
C TYR A 123 26.10 -0.53 -1.56
N GLN A 124 27.38 -0.19 -1.55
CA GLN A 124 28.46 -1.13 -1.27
C GLN A 124 28.67 -1.31 0.24
N ALA A 125 27.73 -2.00 0.89
CA ALA A 125 27.74 -2.18 2.34
C ALA A 125 28.85 -3.11 2.88
N GLY A 126 29.38 -4.02 2.04
CA GLY A 126 30.42 -4.96 2.46
C GLY A 126 30.07 -5.73 3.74
N ALA A 127 30.95 -5.68 4.74
CA ALA A 127 30.76 -6.35 6.03
C ALA A 127 29.83 -5.58 7.01
N GLU A 128 29.43 -4.35 6.69
CA GLU A 128 28.59 -3.50 7.55
C GLU A 128 27.19 -4.11 7.74
N ILE A 129 26.64 -4.80 6.71
CA ILE A 129 25.33 -5.47 6.81
C ILE A 129 25.32 -6.49 7.95
N SER A 130 26.36 -7.31 8.06
CA SER A 130 26.43 -8.32 9.12
C SER A 130 26.51 -7.70 10.52
N GLN A 131 27.02 -6.48 10.65
CA GLN A 131 27.04 -5.75 11.93
C GLN A 131 25.64 -5.20 12.25
N ILE A 132 24.96 -4.65 11.24
CA ILE A 132 23.59 -4.14 11.34
C ILE A 132 22.62 -5.28 11.70
N ASP A 133 22.73 -6.44 11.06
CA ASP A 133 21.90 -7.61 11.38
C ASP A 133 22.08 -8.07 12.84
N GLN A 134 23.29 -7.95 13.38
CA GLN A 134 23.57 -8.28 14.78
C GLN A 134 22.98 -7.24 15.75
N GLN A 135 22.98 -5.97 15.35
CA GLN A 135 22.49 -4.86 16.16
C GLN A 135 20.96 -4.74 16.14
N PHE A 136 20.34 -5.07 15.01
CA PHE A 136 18.89 -5.00 14.79
C PHE A 136 18.32 -6.37 14.40
N PRO A 137 18.41 -7.39 15.28
CA PRO A 137 18.09 -8.78 14.94
C PRO A 137 16.60 -9.01 14.62
N ASP A 138 15.72 -8.12 15.06
CA ASP A 138 14.28 -8.18 14.80
C ASP A 138 13.88 -7.43 13.51
N THR A 139 14.85 -6.84 12.78
CA THR A 139 14.61 -6.12 11.53
C THR A 139 15.18 -6.90 10.36
N VAL A 140 14.38 -7.12 9.33
CA VAL A 140 14.82 -7.80 8.11
C VAL A 140 15.53 -6.78 7.20
N ILE A 141 16.82 -6.98 6.97
CA ILE A 141 17.60 -6.17 6.03
C ILE A 141 17.67 -6.90 4.67
N ILE A 142 17.39 -6.17 3.60
CA ILE A 142 17.41 -6.67 2.22
C ILE A 142 18.26 -5.71 1.38
N THR A 143 19.22 -6.24 0.63
CA THR A 143 20.14 -5.48 -0.24
C THR A 143 20.04 -5.95 -1.69
#